data_AF-A0A815WZM4-F1
#
_entry.id   AF-A0A815WZM4-F1
#
_cell.length_a   1.000
_cell.length_b   1.000
_cell.length_c   1.000
_cell.angle_alpha   90.00
_cell.angle_beta   90.00
_cell.angle_gamma   90.00
#
_symmetry.space_group_name_H-M   'P 1'
#
loop_
_entity.id
_entity.type
_entity.pdbx_description
1 polymer ?
#
loop_
_entity_poly.entity_id
_entity_poly.type
_entity_poly.pdbx_seq_one_letter_code
_entity_poly.pdbx_strand_id
1 'polypeptide(L)'
;MSGALLTEVLKIQDIDSVFIFLQTSDIFEIFQHDSTILRDLKSKIGFDSSDCAFQVKLGLKLQYEYLSKLLKSKSDQKYTKSSSLTSEKIDILLQKHPILLSLPNFYENESITNDQHELLSLFINTITKNLSLSNTSRCRYDDKLKSFAVCLYILGGKTTYEFFRLNLSGSLPNLTTIHSLIQNNDDNLTEDKFRFNKMAKYLNSFGVQYAYCAEDCKFFMNNID
;
A
#
# COMPACT_ATOMS: atom_id res chain seq x y z
N MET A 1 -31.89 8.09 3.91
CA MET A 1 -32.58 9.23 4.56
C MET A 1 -31.96 9.64 5.90
N SER A 2 -31.42 8.75 6.74
CA SER A 2 -30.90 9.12 8.07
C SER A 2 -29.60 9.93 8.05
N GLY A 3 -28.68 9.66 7.11
CA GLY A 3 -27.40 10.38 7.01
C GLY A 3 -27.54 11.87 6.71
N ALA A 4 -28.53 12.25 5.89
CA ALA A 4 -28.80 13.66 5.57
C ALA A 4 -29.24 14.46 6.80
N LEU A 5 -30.04 13.83 7.69
CA LEU A 5 -30.47 14.45 8.94
C LEU A 5 -29.28 14.69 9.88
N LEU A 6 -28.35 13.73 9.98
CA LEU A 6 -27.14 13.90 10.78
C LEU A 6 -26.28 15.06 10.25
N THR A 7 -26.14 15.18 8.93
CA THR A 7 -25.41 16.30 8.31
C THR A 7 -26.05 17.65 8.62
N GLU A 8 -27.38 17.74 8.63
CA GLU A 8 -28.07 18.99 9.02
C GLU A 8 -27.83 19.34 10.50
N VAL A 9 -27.84 18.36 11.40
CA VAL A 9 -27.51 18.57 12.84
C VAL A 9 -26.11 19.16 12.99
N LEU A 10 -25.12 18.56 12.31
CA LEU A 10 -23.73 19.01 12.39
C LEU A 10 -23.55 20.43 11.83
N LYS A 11 -24.23 20.77 10.73
CA LYS A 11 -24.21 22.12 10.16
C LYS A 11 -24.79 23.17 11.10
N ILE A 12 -25.88 22.85 11.82
CA ILE A 12 -26.50 23.77 12.77
C ILE A 12 -25.58 24.06 13.97
N GLN A 13 -24.75 23.08 14.34
CA GLN A 13 -23.77 23.21 15.44
C GLN A 13 -22.41 23.73 14.98
N ASP A 14 -22.29 24.14 13.71
CA ASP A 14 -21.04 24.58 13.10
C ASP A 14 -19.90 23.55 13.23
N ILE A 15 -20.25 22.26 13.25
CA ILE A 15 -19.30 21.15 13.28
C ILE A 15 -18.87 20.87 11.85
N ASP A 16 -17.84 21.57 11.41
CA ASP A 16 -17.28 21.50 10.06
C ASP A 16 -16.06 20.57 9.94
N SER A 17 -15.52 20.12 11.08
CA SER A 17 -14.30 19.33 11.12
C SER A 17 -14.42 18.09 12.02
N VAL A 18 -13.67 17.05 11.65
CA VAL A 18 -13.56 15.80 12.43
C VAL A 18 -13.02 16.05 13.83
N PHE A 19 -12.15 17.05 13.99
CA PHE A 19 -11.60 17.42 15.29
C PHE A 19 -12.67 17.94 16.25
N ILE A 20 -13.48 18.90 15.79
CA ILE A 20 -14.60 19.45 16.57
C ILE A 20 -15.62 18.34 16.87
N PHE A 21 -15.97 17.54 15.86
CA PHE A 21 -16.90 16.41 16.00
C PHE A 21 -16.49 15.41 17.08
N LEU A 22 -15.19 15.10 17.19
CA LEU A 22 -14.66 14.15 18.19
C LEU A 22 -14.57 14.74 19.60
N GLN A 23 -14.53 16.07 19.72
CA GLN A 23 -14.55 16.79 21.00
C GLN A 23 -15.96 17.00 21.54
N THR A 24 -16.98 16.99 20.68
CA THR A 24 -18.39 17.10 21.09
C THR A 24 -18.84 15.82 21.82
N SER A 25 -19.33 15.97 23.05
CA SER A 25 -19.82 14.86 23.89
C SER A 25 -21.12 14.26 23.35
N ASP A 26 -22.10 15.09 23.02
CA ASP A 26 -23.38 14.67 22.44
C ASP A 26 -23.95 15.75 21.50
N ILE A 27 -24.03 15.43 20.22
CA ILE A 27 -24.61 16.33 19.21
C ILE A 27 -26.14 16.45 19.32
N PHE A 28 -26.80 15.65 20.16
CA PHE A 28 -28.25 15.70 20.31
C PHE A 28 -28.71 16.52 21.51
N GLU A 29 -27.79 16.97 22.36
CA GLU A 29 -28.09 17.78 23.55
C GLU A 29 -28.80 19.10 23.18
N ILE A 30 -28.50 19.64 21.99
CA ILE A 30 -29.11 20.86 21.47
C ILE A 30 -30.65 20.80 21.38
N PHE A 31 -31.23 19.60 21.24
CA PHE A 31 -32.68 19.41 21.12
C PHE A 31 -33.43 19.48 22.45
N GLN A 32 -32.70 19.55 23.57
CA GLN A 32 -33.26 19.87 24.88
C GLN A 32 -33.63 21.34 25.02
N HIS A 33 -33.10 22.21 24.15
CA HIS A 33 -33.45 23.62 24.12
C HIS A 33 -34.66 23.89 23.22
N ASP A 34 -35.58 24.73 23.71
CA ASP A 34 -36.74 25.16 22.94
C ASP A 34 -36.34 26.26 21.95
N SER A 35 -36.08 25.86 20.71
CA SER A 35 -35.80 26.76 19.60
C SER A 35 -36.76 26.53 18.44
N THR A 36 -37.30 27.61 17.89
CA THR A 36 -38.17 27.59 16.72
C THR A 36 -37.47 27.04 15.48
N ILE A 37 -36.15 27.27 15.37
CA ILE A 37 -35.31 26.82 14.26
C ILE A 37 -35.13 25.29 14.29
N LEU A 38 -35.09 24.71 15.49
CA LEU A 38 -34.88 23.27 15.69
C LEU A 38 -36.18 22.46 15.58
N ARG A 39 -37.35 23.10 15.56
CA ARG A 39 -38.66 22.43 15.67
C ARG A 39 -38.92 21.45 14.51
N ASP A 40 -38.60 21.87 13.29
CA ASP A 40 -38.74 21.03 12.09
C ASP A 40 -37.76 19.85 12.08
N LEU A 41 -36.57 20.04 12.64
CA LEU A 41 -35.56 18.99 12.75
C LEU A 41 -35.87 18.02 13.90
N LYS A 42 -36.36 18.56 15.02
CA LYS A 42 -36.77 17.83 16.24
C LYS A 42 -37.84 16.80 15.90
N SER A 43 -38.84 17.17 15.09
CA SER A 43 -39.89 16.25 14.60
C SER A 43 -39.38 15.13 13.68
N LYS A 44 -38.24 15.33 12.99
CA LYS A 44 -37.64 14.34 12.09
C LYS A 44 -36.71 13.38 12.82
N ILE A 45 -35.99 13.87 13.82
CA ILE A 45 -34.91 13.16 14.53
C ILE A 45 -35.41 12.38 15.74
N GLY A 46 -36.49 12.82 16.36
CA GLY A 46 -36.98 12.22 17.60
C GLY A 46 -38.48 12.39 17.80
N PHE A 47 -38.90 12.10 19.02
CA PHE A 47 -40.27 12.27 19.49
C PHE A 47 -40.23 12.76 20.94
N ASP A 48 -41.23 13.54 21.33
CA ASP A 48 -41.40 13.92 22.72
C ASP A 48 -42.00 12.74 23.48
N SER A 49 -41.34 12.33 24.56
CA SER A 49 -41.88 11.31 25.49
C SER A 49 -43.05 11.89 26.28
N SER A 50 -43.90 11.03 26.85
CA SER A 50 -45.02 11.41 27.71
C SER A 50 -44.62 12.28 28.91
N ASP A 51 -43.34 12.25 29.29
CA ASP A 51 -42.75 13.00 30.40
C ASP A 51 -42.15 14.35 29.95
N CYS A 52 -42.54 14.87 28.77
CA CYS A 52 -41.97 16.09 28.14
C CYS A 52 -40.46 16.03 27.83
N ALA A 53 -39.82 14.88 27.95
CA ALA A 53 -38.42 14.68 27.60
C ALA A 53 -38.29 14.30 26.11
N PHE A 54 -37.45 15.03 25.35
CA PHE A 54 -37.20 14.72 23.95
C PHE A 54 -36.31 13.48 23.81
N GLN A 55 -36.77 12.50 23.03
CA GLN A 55 -36.02 11.28 22.74
C GLN A 55 -35.65 11.20 21.27
N VAL A 56 -34.35 11.03 21.00
CA VAL A 56 -33.82 10.79 19.64
C VAL A 56 -34.08 9.36 19.21
N LYS A 57 -34.45 9.16 17.93
CA LYS A 57 -34.60 7.83 17.35
C LYS A 57 -33.32 7.02 17.53
N LEU A 58 -33.46 5.84 18.14
CA LEU A 58 -32.33 4.97 18.47
C LEU A 58 -31.39 4.69 17.28
N GLY A 59 -31.94 4.55 16.07
CA GLY A 59 -31.15 4.33 14.86
C GLY A 59 -30.19 5.48 14.51
N LEU A 60 -30.57 6.74 14.79
CA LEU A 60 -29.70 7.90 14.58
C LEU A 60 -28.60 7.95 15.64
N LYS A 61 -28.94 7.62 16.89
CA LYS A 61 -27.97 7.52 17.98
C LYS A 61 -26.90 6.47 17.70
N LEU A 62 -27.31 5.27 17.28
CA LEU A 62 -26.40 4.19 16.91
C LEU A 62 -25.51 4.56 15.72
N GLN A 63 -26.03 5.29 14.73
CA GLN A 63 -25.24 5.76 13.59
C GLN A 63 -24.19 6.80 14.00
N TYR A 64 -24.56 7.73 14.88
CA TYR A 64 -23.62 8.70 15.45
C TYR A 64 -22.52 8.00 16.27
N GLU A 65 -22.90 7.08 17.16
CA GLU A 65 -21.95 6.32 17.98
C GLU A 65 -21.01 5.47 17.12
N TYR A 66 -21.53 4.82 16.07
CA TYR A 66 -20.73 4.06 15.12
C TYR A 66 -19.73 4.95 14.38
N LEU A 67 -20.17 6.10 13.88
CA LEU A 67 -19.31 7.06 13.19
C LEU A 67 -18.24 7.63 14.12
N SER A 68 -18.61 7.99 15.36
CA SER A 68 -17.69 8.46 16.39
C SER A 68 -16.64 7.41 16.73
N LYS A 69 -17.04 6.15 16.93
CA LYS A 69 -16.12 5.04 17.21
C LYS A 69 -15.17 4.77 16.03
N LEU A 70 -15.68 4.83 14.80
CA LEU A 70 -14.88 4.66 13.59
C LEU A 70 -13.84 5.79 13.45
N LEU A 71 -14.24 7.04 13.66
CA LEU A 71 -13.34 8.19 13.58
C LEU A 71 -12.29 8.18 14.71
N LYS A 72 -12.66 7.80 15.94
CA LYS A 72 -11.70 7.60 17.04
C LYS A 72 -10.68 6.50 16.74
N SER A 73 -11.14 5.36 16.21
CA SER A 73 -10.23 4.28 15.82
C SER A 73 -9.23 4.70 14.74
N LYS A 74 -9.65 5.59 13.81
CA LYS A 74 -8.78 6.16 12.78
C LYS A 74 -7.84 7.25 13.31
N SER A 75 -8.27 8.07 14.28
CA SER A 75 -7.38 9.05 14.93
C SER A 75 -6.31 8.36 15.76
N ASP A 76 -6.68 7.32 16.50
CA ASP A 76 -5.76 6.60 17.39
C ASP A 76 -4.70 5.83 16.59
N GLN A 77 -5.09 5.25 15.43
CA GLN A 77 -4.16 4.60 14.50
C GLN A 77 -3.14 5.56 13.88
N LYS A 78 -3.47 6.85 13.70
CA LYS A 78 -2.51 7.88 13.27
C LYS A 78 -1.47 8.20 14.36
N TYR A 79 -1.85 8.11 15.64
CA TYR A 79 -0.94 8.36 16.76
C TYR A 79 -0.06 7.14 17.12
N THR A 80 -0.47 5.91 16.79
CA THR A 80 0.36 4.71 17.07
C THR A 80 1.34 4.33 15.95
N LYS A 81 1.29 4.99 14.79
CA LYS A 81 2.23 4.77 13.67
C LYS A 81 3.29 5.86 13.50
N SER A 82 3.44 6.78 14.46
CA SER A 82 4.54 7.75 14.46
C SER A 82 5.74 7.24 15.26
N SER A 83 6.36 6.16 14.78
CA SER A 83 7.77 5.90 15.06
C SER A 83 8.56 5.99 13.75
N SER A 84 9.11 7.19 13.55
CA SER A 84 10.24 7.52 12.69
C SER A 84 10.19 7.07 11.22
N LEU A 85 9.75 7.96 10.32
CA LEU A 85 10.54 8.42 9.16
C LEU A 85 9.78 9.55 8.42
N THR A 86 10.21 10.82 8.61
CA THR A 86 10.02 12.01 7.76
C THR A 86 8.76 12.09 6.85
N SER A 87 7.63 12.54 7.42
CA SER A 87 6.36 12.82 6.71
C SER A 87 6.48 13.86 5.59
N GLU A 88 7.24 14.95 5.81
CA GLU A 88 7.29 16.08 4.87
C GLU A 88 7.88 15.72 3.48
N LYS A 89 8.83 14.78 3.43
CA LYS A 89 9.43 14.37 2.14
C LYS A 89 8.49 13.48 1.32
N ILE A 90 7.65 12.70 2.00
CA ILE A 90 6.68 11.80 1.36
C ILE A 90 5.56 12.64 0.74
N ASP A 91 5.08 13.68 1.42
CA ASP A 91 4.05 14.57 0.90
C ASP A 91 4.52 15.34 -0.35
N ILE A 92 5.79 15.80 -0.37
CA ILE A 92 6.41 16.43 -1.54
C ILE A 92 6.54 15.44 -2.72
N LEU A 93 6.88 14.18 -2.44
CA LEU A 93 6.98 13.12 -3.46
C LEU A 93 5.62 12.74 -4.03
N LEU A 94 4.59 12.65 -3.19
CA LEU A 94 3.21 12.35 -3.56
C LEU A 94 2.60 13.49 -4.39
N GLN A 95 2.93 14.75 -4.08
CA GLN A 95 2.56 15.89 -4.91
C GLN A 95 3.26 15.88 -6.28
N LYS A 96 4.54 15.49 -6.32
CA LYS A 96 5.34 15.50 -7.55
C LYS A 96 4.97 14.35 -8.51
N HIS A 97 4.48 13.23 -8.00
CA HIS A 97 4.11 12.06 -8.79
C HIS A 97 2.69 11.60 -8.41
N PRO A 98 1.64 12.15 -9.04
CA PRO A 98 0.25 11.86 -8.69
C PRO A 98 -0.15 10.39 -8.93
N ILE A 99 0.58 9.64 -9.76
CA ILE A 99 0.43 8.18 -9.89
C ILE A 99 0.79 7.46 -8.58
N LEU A 100 1.64 8.06 -7.74
CA LEU A 100 1.93 7.51 -6.41
C LEU A 100 0.79 7.72 -5.42
N LEU A 101 -0.19 8.59 -5.68
CA LEU A 101 -1.39 8.76 -4.83
C LEU A 101 -2.39 7.61 -5.01
N SER A 102 -2.40 6.94 -6.17
CA SER A 102 -3.27 5.77 -6.37
C SER A 102 -2.78 4.54 -5.61
N LEU A 103 -1.51 4.49 -5.20
CA LEU A 103 -0.91 3.36 -4.49
C LEU A 103 -1.34 3.26 -3.01
N PRO A 104 -1.36 4.36 -2.22
CA PRO A 104 -1.97 4.39 -0.89
C PRO A 104 -3.47 4.06 -0.92
N ASN A 105 -4.20 4.62 -1.89
CA ASN A 105 -5.63 4.34 -2.06
C ASN A 105 -5.91 2.88 -2.46
N PHE A 106 -5.00 2.23 -3.19
CA PHE A 106 -5.06 0.79 -3.46
C PHE A 106 -4.90 -0.02 -2.17
N TYR A 107 -4.00 0.42 -1.27
CA TYR A 107 -3.68 -0.26 -0.02
C TYR A 107 -4.74 -0.09 1.09
N GLU A 108 -5.49 1.03 1.10
CA GLU A 108 -6.48 1.30 2.15
C GLU A 108 -7.87 0.72 1.86
N ASN A 109 -8.20 0.40 0.61
CA ASN A 109 -9.55 0.02 0.21
C ASN A 109 -9.77 -1.50 0.04
N GLU A 110 -8.72 -2.28 -0.14
CA GLU A 110 -8.84 -3.74 -0.19
C GLU A 110 -8.39 -4.33 1.16
N SER A 111 -9.25 -5.13 1.79
CA SER A 111 -8.86 -6.01 2.88
C SER A 111 -7.93 -7.09 2.32
N ILE A 112 -6.67 -6.73 2.09
CA ILE A 112 -5.69 -7.57 1.42
C ILE A 112 -5.38 -8.76 2.32
N THR A 113 -5.90 -9.92 1.96
CA THR A 113 -5.32 -11.21 2.37
C THR A 113 -3.86 -11.20 1.93
N ASN A 114 -2.96 -11.33 2.90
CA ASN A 114 -1.54 -10.94 2.91
C ASN A 114 -0.63 -11.34 1.72
N ASP A 115 -1.04 -12.22 0.80
CA ASP A 115 -0.11 -12.83 -0.17
C ASP A 115 -0.16 -12.22 -1.58
N GLN A 116 -1.30 -11.65 -2.02
CA GLN A 116 -1.49 -11.27 -3.44
C GLN A 116 -0.75 -9.99 -3.87
N HIS A 117 -0.28 -9.18 -2.91
CA HIS A 117 0.42 -7.93 -3.19
C HIS A 117 1.80 -7.85 -2.54
N GLU A 118 2.41 -8.98 -2.18
CA GLU A 118 3.72 -9.01 -1.52
C GLU A 118 4.80 -8.31 -2.38
N LEU A 119 4.86 -8.61 -3.69
CA LEU A 119 5.84 -7.99 -4.58
C LEU A 119 5.58 -6.49 -4.77
N LEU A 120 4.32 -6.09 -4.93
CA LEU A 120 3.94 -4.69 -5.12
C LEU A 120 4.23 -3.87 -3.85
N SER A 121 3.87 -4.40 -2.68
CA SER A 121 4.17 -3.77 -1.39
C SER A 121 5.67 -3.66 -1.15
N LEU A 122 6.44 -4.68 -1.51
CA LEU A 122 7.90 -4.65 -1.45
C LEU A 122 8.47 -3.56 -2.37
N PHE A 123 7.91 -3.43 -3.57
CA PHE A 123 8.29 -2.41 -4.55
C PHE A 123 8.03 -1.00 -4.01
N ILE A 124 6.81 -0.75 -3.51
CA ILE A 124 6.40 0.54 -2.95
C ILE A 124 7.28 0.89 -1.75
N ASN A 125 7.43 -0.04 -0.80
CA ASN A 125 8.25 0.17 0.39
C ASN A 125 9.70 0.48 0.04
N THR A 126 10.25 -0.17 -0.99
CA THR A 126 11.61 0.08 -1.45
C THR A 126 11.75 1.45 -2.11
N ILE A 127 10.80 1.83 -2.96
CA ILE A 127 10.76 3.16 -3.59
C ILE A 127 10.68 4.25 -2.51
N THR A 128 9.73 4.14 -1.57
CA THR A 128 9.56 5.13 -0.49
C THR A 128 10.81 5.25 0.37
N LYS A 129 11.43 4.12 0.75
CA LYS A 129 12.70 4.12 1.51
C LYS A 129 13.83 4.78 0.72
N ASN A 130 14.01 4.40 -0.54
CA ASN A 130 15.12 4.88 -1.35
C ASN A 130 14.97 6.34 -1.80
N LEU A 131 13.74 6.82 -1.99
CA LEU A 131 13.46 8.22 -2.32
C LEU A 131 13.54 9.14 -1.09
N SER A 132 13.33 8.61 0.12
CA SER A 132 13.50 9.40 1.36
C SER A 132 14.98 9.73 1.66
N LEU A 133 15.91 8.96 1.08
CA LEU A 133 17.35 9.17 1.22
C LEU A 133 17.78 10.38 0.38
N SER A 134 18.48 11.33 1.00
CA SER A 134 19.05 12.50 0.31
C SER A 134 20.17 12.15 -0.66
N ASN A 135 20.65 10.91 -0.66
CA ASN A 135 21.80 10.46 -1.40
C ASN A 135 21.47 9.18 -2.18
N THR A 136 21.29 9.31 -3.50
CA THR A 136 20.95 8.24 -4.46
C THR A 136 21.99 7.13 -4.53
N SER A 137 23.19 7.36 -4.00
CA SER A 137 24.29 6.38 -3.97
C SER A 137 24.13 5.28 -2.91
N ARG A 138 23.16 5.40 -1.99
CA ARG A 138 22.96 4.46 -0.87
C ARG A 138 21.63 3.73 -0.90
N CYS A 139 21.01 3.60 -2.07
CA CYS A 139 19.80 2.80 -2.21
C CYS A 139 20.06 1.36 -1.77
N ARG A 140 19.23 0.86 -0.85
CA ARG A 140 19.29 -0.52 -0.37
C ARG A 140 18.09 -1.26 -0.94
N TYR A 141 18.34 -2.46 -1.44
CA TYR A 141 17.34 -3.30 -2.07
C TYR A 141 17.24 -4.62 -1.31
N ASP A 142 16.02 -5.10 -1.14
CA ASP A 142 15.76 -6.41 -0.57
C ASP A 142 16.18 -7.54 -1.53
N ASP A 143 16.50 -8.72 -1.01
CA ASP A 143 17.02 -9.84 -1.80
C ASP A 143 15.97 -10.42 -2.74
N LYS A 144 14.69 -10.43 -2.34
CA LYS A 144 13.58 -10.78 -3.23
C LYS A 144 13.51 -9.84 -4.43
N LEU A 145 13.71 -8.54 -4.19
CA LEU A 145 13.68 -7.51 -5.22
C LEU A 145 14.91 -7.57 -6.14
N LYS A 146 16.09 -7.86 -5.59
CA LYS A 146 17.31 -8.12 -6.39
C LYS A 146 17.10 -9.32 -7.31
N SER A 147 16.52 -10.41 -6.79
CA SER A 147 16.21 -11.62 -7.57
C SER A 147 15.22 -11.30 -8.70
N PHE A 148 14.15 -10.57 -8.40
CA PHE A 148 13.21 -10.08 -9.42
C PHE A 148 13.90 -9.20 -10.47
N ALA A 149 14.78 -8.28 -10.05
CA ALA A 149 15.50 -7.39 -10.94
C ALA A 149 16.43 -8.14 -11.89
N VAL A 150 17.09 -9.19 -11.40
CA VAL A 150 17.91 -10.10 -12.22
C VAL A 150 17.04 -10.86 -13.23
N CYS A 151 15.92 -11.42 -12.79
CA CYS A 151 14.97 -12.10 -13.69
C CYS A 151 14.45 -11.15 -14.78
N LEU A 152 14.06 -9.94 -14.43
CA LEU A 152 13.60 -8.92 -15.36
C LEU A 152 14.69 -8.55 -16.38
N TYR A 153 15.94 -8.45 -15.94
CA TYR A 153 17.08 -8.17 -16.83
C TYR A 153 17.36 -9.33 -17.79
N ILE A 154 17.34 -10.57 -17.31
CA ILE A 154 17.60 -11.77 -18.12
C ILE A 154 16.47 -11.99 -19.15
N LEU A 155 15.21 -11.89 -18.73
CA LEU A 155 14.05 -12.18 -19.57
C LEU A 155 13.68 -11.01 -20.49
N GLY A 156 13.69 -9.78 -19.95
CA GLY A 156 13.30 -8.57 -20.69
C GLY A 156 14.45 -7.91 -21.44
N GLY A 157 15.69 -8.28 -21.14
CA GLY A 157 16.89 -7.65 -21.70
C GLY A 157 17.19 -6.27 -21.10
N LYS A 158 18.37 -5.74 -21.46
CA LYS A 158 18.90 -4.47 -20.95
C LYS A 158 17.95 -3.29 -21.17
N THR A 159 17.35 -3.18 -22.35
CA THR A 159 16.51 -2.03 -22.73
C THR A 159 15.25 -1.96 -21.89
N THR A 160 14.55 -3.10 -21.74
CA THR A 160 13.34 -3.19 -20.91
C THR A 160 13.64 -2.90 -19.45
N TYR A 161 14.75 -3.45 -18.94
CA TYR A 161 15.19 -3.20 -17.58
C TYR A 161 15.47 -1.72 -17.30
N GLU A 162 16.25 -1.07 -18.18
CA GLU A 162 16.54 0.36 -18.09
C GLU A 162 15.28 1.22 -18.19
N PHE A 163 14.34 0.85 -19.07
CA PHE A 163 13.07 1.53 -19.18
C PHE A 163 12.33 1.53 -17.83
N PHE A 164 12.19 0.39 -17.16
CA PHE A 164 11.54 0.35 -15.85
C PHE A 164 12.33 1.13 -14.79
N ARG A 165 13.66 1.00 -14.75
CA ARG A 165 14.49 1.69 -13.76
C ARG A 165 14.42 3.20 -13.87
N LEU A 166 14.43 3.74 -15.09
CA LEU A 166 14.40 5.18 -15.34
C LEU A 166 13.02 5.77 -15.05
N ASN A 167 11.95 5.05 -15.39
CA ASN A 167 10.58 5.50 -15.11
C ASN A 167 10.18 5.36 -13.64
N LEU A 168 10.81 4.44 -12.89
CA LEU A 168 10.57 4.22 -11.47
C LEU A 168 11.85 4.44 -10.67
N SER A 169 12.22 5.71 -10.47
CA SER A 169 13.44 6.08 -9.77
C SER A 169 13.49 5.50 -8.35
N GLY A 170 14.61 4.85 -8.00
CA GLY A 170 14.82 4.24 -6.67
C GLY A 170 14.17 2.86 -6.49
N SER A 171 13.47 2.35 -7.51
CA SER A 171 12.79 1.04 -7.45
C SER A 171 13.72 -0.14 -7.73
N LEU A 172 14.63 -0.01 -8.69
CA LEU A 172 15.48 -1.10 -9.16
C LEU A 172 16.97 -0.75 -9.00
N PRO A 173 17.85 -1.75 -8.78
CA PRO A 173 19.29 -1.56 -8.75
C PRO A 173 19.87 -0.96 -10.03
N ASN A 174 21.11 -0.46 -9.97
CA ASN A 174 21.81 -0.04 -11.18
C ASN A 174 22.38 -1.26 -11.94
N LEU A 175 22.78 -1.07 -13.19
CA LEU A 175 23.34 -2.16 -14.01
C LEU A 175 24.60 -2.77 -13.40
N THR A 176 25.47 -1.97 -12.79
CA THR A 176 26.68 -2.46 -12.14
C THR A 176 26.36 -3.45 -11.03
N THR A 177 25.35 -3.15 -10.21
CA THR A 177 24.84 -4.05 -9.17
C THR A 177 24.24 -5.30 -9.78
N ILE A 178 23.47 -5.20 -10.87
CA ILE A 178 22.92 -6.38 -11.56
C ILE A 178 24.02 -7.28 -12.11
N HIS A 179 25.00 -6.73 -12.82
CA HIS A 179 26.14 -7.50 -13.33
C HIS A 179 26.93 -8.14 -12.21
N SER A 180 27.17 -7.42 -11.12
CA SER A 180 27.81 -7.98 -9.92
C SER A 180 26.98 -9.10 -9.30
N LEU A 181 25.65 -8.98 -9.22
CA LEU A 181 24.79 -10.04 -8.69
C LEU A 181 24.81 -11.28 -9.58
N ILE A 182 24.85 -11.11 -10.90
CA ILE A 182 24.94 -12.22 -11.85
C ILE A 182 26.31 -12.90 -11.73
N GLN A 183 27.40 -12.13 -11.64
CA GLN A 183 28.77 -12.65 -11.52
C GLN A 183 29.07 -13.29 -10.15
N ASN A 184 28.48 -12.75 -9.08
CA ASN A 184 28.69 -13.20 -7.71
C ASN A 184 27.75 -14.33 -7.30
N ASN A 185 26.69 -14.61 -8.08
CA ASN A 185 26.05 -15.91 -7.96
C ASN A 185 27.12 -16.94 -8.32
N ASP A 186 27.43 -17.85 -7.38
CA ASP A 186 28.40 -18.96 -7.44
C ASP A 186 28.07 -20.02 -8.53
N ASP A 187 27.45 -19.55 -9.60
CA ASP A 187 26.92 -20.27 -10.74
C ASP A 187 27.58 -19.82 -12.04
N ASN A 188 28.85 -19.38 -12.01
CA ASN A 188 29.68 -19.24 -13.21
C ASN A 188 29.80 -20.58 -13.94
N LEU A 189 29.08 -20.70 -15.06
CA LEU A 189 29.12 -21.89 -15.92
C LEU A 189 30.55 -22.00 -16.45
N THR A 190 31.22 -23.06 -16.03
CA THR A 190 32.53 -23.41 -16.55
C THR A 190 32.29 -24.43 -17.65
N GLU A 191 32.88 -24.16 -18.81
CA GLU A 191 32.93 -25.12 -19.90
C GLU A 191 33.51 -26.44 -19.37
N ASP A 192 33.00 -27.56 -19.88
CA ASP A 192 33.35 -28.93 -19.46
C ASP A 192 32.94 -29.35 -18.03
N LYS A 193 32.14 -28.56 -17.30
CA LYS A 193 31.63 -28.95 -15.97
C LYS A 193 30.12 -28.96 -15.88
N PHE A 194 29.55 -30.16 -15.91
CA PHE A 194 28.15 -30.38 -15.61
C PHE A 194 27.84 -30.20 -14.12
N ARG A 195 26.68 -29.60 -13.82
CA ARG A 195 26.19 -29.40 -12.45
C ARG A 195 25.17 -30.47 -12.04
N PHE A 196 25.50 -31.74 -12.23
CA PHE A 196 24.60 -32.86 -11.91
C PHE A 196 24.08 -32.81 -10.47
N ASN A 197 24.90 -32.38 -9.51
CA ASN A 197 24.49 -32.26 -8.11
C ASN A 197 23.37 -31.22 -7.90
N LYS A 198 23.43 -30.08 -8.59
CA LYS A 198 22.36 -29.05 -8.49
C LYS A 198 21.11 -29.50 -9.25
N MET A 199 21.28 -30.14 -10.40
CA MET A 199 20.17 -30.71 -11.18
C MET A 199 19.45 -31.82 -10.40
N ALA A 200 20.18 -32.72 -9.74
CA ALA A 200 19.60 -33.78 -8.91
C ALA A 200 18.82 -33.22 -7.72
N LYS A 201 19.36 -32.20 -7.02
CA LYS A 201 18.64 -31.50 -5.95
C LYS A 201 17.35 -30.83 -6.46
N TYR A 202 17.42 -30.19 -7.63
CA TYR A 202 16.27 -29.58 -8.27
C TYR A 202 15.20 -30.63 -8.61
N LEU A 203 15.55 -31.70 -9.32
CA LEU A 203 14.63 -32.77 -9.69
C LEU A 203 13.99 -33.44 -8.46
N ASN A 204 14.77 -33.68 -7.41
CA ASN A 204 14.27 -34.21 -6.14
C ASN A 204 13.26 -33.27 -5.47
N SER A 205 13.45 -31.94 -5.57
CA SER A 205 12.49 -30.98 -4.99
C SER A 205 11.12 -31.01 -5.68
N PHE A 206 11.05 -31.47 -6.93
CA PHE A 206 9.80 -31.67 -7.68
C PHE A 206 9.31 -33.12 -7.64
N GLY A 207 9.96 -34.00 -6.87
CA GLY A 207 9.62 -35.44 -6.82
C GLY A 207 9.88 -36.18 -8.13
N VAL A 208 10.71 -35.62 -9.02
CA VAL A 208 11.01 -36.21 -10.33
C VAL A 208 12.23 -37.11 -10.21
N GLN A 209 12.03 -38.40 -10.48
CA GLN A 209 13.06 -39.42 -10.32
C GLN A 209 13.92 -39.62 -11.57
N TYR A 210 13.39 -39.27 -12.74
CA TYR A 210 14.07 -39.39 -14.02
C TYR A 210 13.85 -38.13 -14.87
N ALA A 211 14.93 -37.61 -15.46
CA ALA A 211 14.88 -36.52 -16.41
C ALA A 211 15.63 -36.94 -17.67
N TYR A 212 15.01 -36.73 -18.82
CA TYR A 212 15.61 -36.98 -20.13
C TYR A 212 16.07 -35.65 -20.71
N CYS A 213 17.32 -35.59 -21.16
CA CYS A 213 17.87 -34.43 -21.86
C CYS A 213 18.18 -34.84 -23.30
N ALA A 214 17.67 -34.09 -24.26
CA ALA A 214 18.08 -34.19 -25.65
C ALA A 214 18.97 -32.99 -25.94
N GLU A 215 20.23 -33.24 -26.29
CA GLU A 215 21.16 -32.20 -26.72
C GLU A 215 21.09 -32.09 -28.24
N ASP A 216 20.78 -30.89 -28.73
CA ASP A 216 20.84 -30.55 -30.15
C ASP A 216 21.98 -29.55 -30.33
N CYS A 217 23.04 -29.97 -31.03
CA CYS A 217 24.26 -29.20 -31.17
C CYS A 217 24.06 -28.08 -32.21
N LYS A 218 24.00 -26.83 -31.77
CA LYS A 218 24.05 -25.67 -32.69
C LYS A 218 25.50 -25.31 -32.98
N PHE A 219 25.99 -25.69 -34.15
CA PHE A 219 27.29 -25.27 -34.66
C PHE A 219 27.21 -23.81 -35.14
N PHE A 220 27.92 -22.90 -34.48
CA PHE A 220 28.14 -21.54 -34.97
C PHE A 220 29.46 -21.51 -35.75
N MET A 221 29.39 -21.44 -37.09
CA MET A 221 30.57 -21.03 -37.86
C MET A 221 30.76 -19.53 -37.68
N ASN A 222 31.83 -19.14 -36.99
CA ASN A 222 32.40 -17.83 -37.21
C ASN A 222 32.99 -17.83 -38.62
N ASN A 223 32.36 -17.13 -39.55
CA ASN A 223 33.03 -16.73 -40.78
C ASN A 223 34.15 -15.77 -40.36
N ILE A 224 35.36 -16.31 -40.33
CA ILE A 224 36.58 -15.52 -40.29
C ILE A 224 36.81 -15.11 -41.74
N ASP A 225 36.44 -13.87 -42.07
CA ASP A 225 37.04 -13.13 -43.18
C ASP A 225 38.23 -12.31 -42.64
#